data_AF-A0A7S1A141-F1
#
_entry.id   AF-A0A7S1A141-F1
#
_cell.length_a   1.000
_cell.length_b   1.000
_cell.length_c   1.000
_cell.angle_alpha   90.00
_cell.angle_beta   90.00
_cell.angle_gamma   90.00
#
_symmetry.space_group_name_H-M   'P 1'
#
loop_
_entity.id
_entity.type
_entity.pdbx_description
1 polymer ?
#
loop_
_entity_poly.entity_id
_entity_poly.type
_entity_poly.pdbx_seq_one_letter_code
_entity_poly.pdbx_strand_id
1 'polypeptide(L)'
;IHAANAAPELAQLLKLESTHVRVASLKVLGTLGEFARPYVTHMAKLLGDSDDAVRSQAVEALAHLGEHATSGAPQVARIVGDSRLQSERFSALHALCALGESATPFVADMVKLLGHVDSRHREVARQVL
;
A
#
# COMPACT_ATOMS: atom_id res chain seq x y z
N ILE A 1 -3.62 -12.51 19.23
CA ILE A 1 -3.64 -11.67 20.45
C ILE A 1 -2.27 -11.03 20.74
N HIS A 2 -1.15 -11.77 20.73
CA HIS A 2 0.18 -11.19 20.99
C HIS A 2 0.63 -10.08 20.00
N ALA A 3 0.40 -10.25 18.70
CA ALA A 3 0.87 -9.30 17.69
C ALA A 3 0.11 -7.95 17.69
N ALA A 4 -1.15 -7.94 18.13
CA ALA A 4 -1.94 -6.71 18.25
C ALA A 4 -1.43 -5.79 19.37
N ASN A 5 -0.98 -6.38 20.48
CA ASN A 5 -0.40 -5.63 21.61
C ASN A 5 0.94 -4.99 21.24
N ALA A 6 1.69 -5.60 20.32
CA ALA A 6 2.97 -5.08 19.84
C ALA A 6 2.83 -4.03 18.71
N ALA A 7 1.61 -3.77 18.23
CA ALA A 7 1.39 -2.86 17.11
C ALA A 7 1.96 -1.43 17.32
N PRO A 8 1.87 -0.80 18.50
CA PRO A 8 2.50 0.50 18.74
C PRO A 8 4.03 0.46 18.61
N GLU A 9 4.67 -0.59 19.13
CA GLU A 9 6.12 -0.77 19.08
C GLU A 9 6.58 -1.03 17.64
N LEU A 10 5.89 -1.91 16.92
CA LEU A 10 6.13 -2.16 15.50
C LEU A 10 6.00 -0.88 14.65
N ALA A 11 5.06 0.00 14.97
CA ALA A 11 4.92 1.28 14.29
C ALA A 11 6.09 2.24 14.57
N GLN A 12 6.74 2.14 15.73
CA GLN A 12 7.97 2.91 16.01
C GLN A 12 9.15 2.41 15.19
N LEU A 13 9.25 1.09 14.98
CA LEU A 13 10.31 0.46 14.18
C LEU A 13 10.31 0.91 12.71
N LEU A 14 9.18 1.39 12.20
CA LEU A 14 9.07 2.00 10.85
C LEU A 14 9.97 3.23 10.66
N LYS A 15 10.48 3.84 11.73
CA LYS A 15 11.32 5.04 11.69
C LYS A 15 12.82 4.75 11.74
N LEU A 16 13.20 3.48 11.92
CA LEU A 16 14.61 3.11 12.08
C LEU A 16 15.34 3.07 10.73
N GLU A 17 16.65 3.33 10.75
CA GLU A 17 17.46 3.36 9.53
C GLU A 17 17.59 1.99 8.85
N SER A 18 17.48 0.89 9.61
CA SER A 18 17.58 -0.45 9.05
C SER A 18 16.37 -0.77 8.15
N THR A 19 16.64 -0.87 6.85
CA THR A 19 15.70 -1.36 5.83
C THR A 19 15.03 -2.66 6.26
N HIS A 20 15.81 -3.63 6.75
CA HIS A 20 15.29 -4.95 7.13
C HIS A 20 14.27 -4.85 8.27
N VAL A 21 14.52 -3.96 9.23
CA VAL A 21 13.60 -3.73 10.35
C VAL A 21 12.31 -3.07 9.87
N ARG A 22 12.40 -2.05 8.99
CA ARG A 22 11.19 -1.42 8.40
C ARG A 22 10.34 -2.43 7.64
N VAL A 23 10.96 -3.25 6.79
CA VAL A 23 10.28 -4.31 6.02
C VAL A 23 9.60 -5.33 6.94
N ALA A 24 10.30 -5.83 7.96
CA ALA A 24 9.73 -6.79 8.91
C ALA A 24 8.53 -6.20 9.66
N SER A 25 8.63 -4.95 10.10
CA SER A 25 7.54 -4.25 10.78
C SER A 25 6.32 -4.05 9.88
N LEU A 26 6.52 -3.63 8.63
CA LEU A 26 5.44 -3.51 7.65
C LEU A 26 4.73 -4.84 7.42
N LYS A 27 5.49 -5.93 7.28
CA LYS A 27 4.93 -7.28 7.08
C LYS A 27 4.03 -7.70 8.24
N VAL A 28 4.49 -7.52 9.48
CA VAL A 28 3.68 -7.87 10.65
C VAL A 28 2.44 -6.99 10.74
N LEU A 29 2.60 -5.67 10.65
CA LEU A 29 1.48 -4.75 10.76
C LEU A 29 0.41 -4.97 9.67
N GLY A 30 0.82 -5.32 8.44
CA GLY A 30 -0.11 -5.65 7.35
C GLY A 30 -0.98 -6.88 7.61
N THR A 31 -0.59 -7.76 8.54
CA THR A 31 -1.37 -8.94 8.93
C THR A 31 -2.31 -8.71 10.11
N LEU A 32 -2.32 -7.51 10.70
CA LEU A 32 -3.11 -7.22 11.91
C LEU A 32 -4.55 -6.79 11.62
N GLY A 33 -4.95 -6.65 10.36
CA GLY A 33 -6.31 -6.23 9.99
C GLY A 33 -6.68 -4.89 10.64
N GLU A 34 -7.87 -4.81 11.25
CA GLU A 34 -8.36 -3.56 11.84
C GLU A 34 -7.46 -2.95 12.93
N PHE A 35 -6.66 -3.75 13.63
CA PHE A 35 -5.75 -3.27 14.67
C PHE A 35 -4.61 -2.40 14.09
N ALA A 36 -4.35 -2.50 12.79
CA ALA A 36 -3.37 -1.67 12.11
C ALA A 36 -3.89 -0.28 11.71
N ARG A 37 -5.20 -0.03 11.78
CA ARG A 37 -5.85 1.24 11.37
C ARG A 37 -5.12 2.50 11.87
N PRO A 38 -4.71 2.60 13.15
CA PRO A 38 -4.02 3.79 13.65
C PRO A 38 -2.66 4.06 12.99
N TYR A 39 -2.07 3.05 12.36
CA TYR A 39 -0.71 3.08 11.80
C TYR A 39 -0.69 3.20 10.28
N VAL A 40 -1.84 3.17 9.61
CA VAL A 40 -1.96 3.27 8.14
C VAL A 40 -1.24 4.51 7.61
N THR A 41 -1.40 5.67 8.25
CA THR A 41 -0.70 6.90 7.86
C THR A 41 0.82 6.78 7.97
N HIS A 42 1.32 6.01 8.94
CA HIS A 42 2.76 5.76 9.09
C HIS A 42 3.28 4.83 7.99
N MET A 43 2.53 3.76 7.67
CA MET A 43 2.84 2.89 6.53
C MET A 43 2.82 3.65 5.20
N ALA A 44 1.81 4.49 4.98
CA ALA A 44 1.65 5.27 3.76
C ALA A 44 2.78 6.28 3.55
N LYS A 45 3.48 6.73 4.60
CA LYS A 45 4.69 7.56 4.44
C LYS A 45 5.85 6.78 3.84
N LEU A 46 5.96 5.48 4.13
CA LEU A 46 7.02 4.62 3.60
C LEU A 46 6.85 4.28 2.11
N LEU A 47 5.73 4.69 1.49
CA LEU A 47 5.57 4.71 0.03
C LEU A 47 6.55 5.67 -0.66
N GLY A 48 7.16 6.60 0.08
CA GLY A 48 8.23 7.47 -0.39
C GLY A 48 9.62 7.12 0.14
N ASP A 49 9.80 5.91 0.71
CA ASP A 49 11.10 5.49 1.23
C ASP A 49 12.15 5.39 0.10
N SER A 50 13.40 5.69 0.42
CA SER A 50 14.51 5.60 -0.53
C SER A 50 14.79 4.16 -0.96
N ASP A 51 14.43 3.19 -0.13
CA ASP A 51 14.63 1.77 -0.39
C ASP A 51 13.42 1.14 -1.08
N ASP A 52 13.67 0.53 -2.24
CA ASP A 52 12.64 -0.07 -3.10
C ASP A 52 11.91 -1.24 -2.41
N ALA A 53 12.61 -2.00 -1.56
CA ALA A 53 12.00 -3.10 -0.82
C ALA A 53 11.05 -2.59 0.26
N VAL A 54 11.39 -1.47 0.91
CA VAL A 54 10.49 -0.81 1.89
C VAL A 54 9.25 -0.27 1.20
N ARG A 55 9.40 0.41 0.06
CA ARG A 55 8.23 0.91 -0.70
C ARG A 55 7.31 -0.22 -1.12
N SER A 56 7.87 -1.28 -1.70
CA SER A 56 7.12 -2.46 -2.14
C SER A 56 6.37 -3.11 -0.98
N GLN A 57 7.03 -3.30 0.15
CA GLN A 57 6.41 -3.89 1.34
C GLN A 57 5.32 -2.99 1.93
N ALA A 58 5.47 -1.66 1.85
CA ALA A 58 4.48 -0.72 2.34
C ALA A 58 3.19 -0.79 1.50
N VAL A 59 3.33 -0.89 0.18
CA VAL A 59 2.19 -1.11 -0.72
C VAL A 59 1.48 -2.43 -0.40
N GLU A 60 2.24 -3.52 -0.26
CA GLU A 60 1.69 -4.84 0.07
C GLU A 60 0.98 -4.85 1.43
N ALA A 61 1.56 -4.23 2.44
CA ALA A 61 0.94 -4.11 3.76
C ALA A 61 -0.39 -3.37 3.69
N LEU A 62 -0.45 -2.23 2.97
CA LEU A 62 -1.70 -1.48 2.78
C LEU A 62 -2.74 -2.28 1.98
N ALA A 63 -2.31 -3.05 0.98
CA ALA A 63 -3.19 -3.95 0.23
C ALA A 63 -3.79 -5.04 1.12
N HIS A 64 -2.99 -5.68 1.97
CA HIS A 64 -3.46 -6.72 2.89
C HIS A 64 -4.43 -6.21 3.94
N LEU A 65 -4.31 -4.94 4.33
CA LEU A 65 -5.27 -4.31 5.24
C LEU A 65 -6.60 -3.98 4.55
N GLY A 66 -6.63 -3.86 3.22
CA GLY A 66 -7.83 -3.57 2.44
C GLY A 66 -8.60 -2.35 2.95
N GLU A 67 -9.91 -2.49 3.20
CA GLU A 67 -10.79 -1.43 3.72
C GLU A 67 -10.35 -0.86 5.09
N HIS A 68 -9.45 -1.52 5.81
CA HIS A 68 -8.86 -0.97 7.02
C HIS A 68 -7.79 0.10 6.74
N ALA A 69 -7.32 0.23 5.49
CA ALA A 69 -6.26 1.16 5.10
C ALA A 69 -6.74 2.34 4.23
N THR A 70 -8.04 2.63 4.20
CA THR A 70 -8.65 3.67 3.35
C THR A 70 -8.00 5.05 3.46
N SER A 71 -7.50 5.42 4.65
CA SER A 71 -6.77 6.68 4.87
C SER A 71 -5.43 6.79 4.12
N GLY A 72 -4.89 5.67 3.60
CA GLY A 72 -3.70 5.62 2.75
C GLY A 72 -3.98 5.70 1.25
N ALA A 73 -5.25 5.67 0.81
CA ALA A 73 -5.60 5.61 -0.61
C ALA A 73 -4.99 6.74 -1.45
N PRO A 74 -4.96 8.02 -1.02
CA PRO A 74 -4.34 9.09 -1.81
C PRO A 74 -2.84 8.87 -2.07
N GLN A 75 -2.11 8.34 -1.10
CA GLN A 75 -0.67 8.09 -1.21
C GLN A 75 -0.39 6.89 -2.12
N VAL A 76 -1.22 5.85 -2.06
CA VAL A 76 -1.13 4.70 -2.97
C VAL A 76 -1.44 5.13 -4.41
N ALA A 77 -2.46 5.95 -4.63
CA ALA A 77 -2.79 6.50 -5.95
C ALA A 77 -1.65 7.31 -6.56
N ARG A 78 -0.89 8.03 -5.74
CA ARG A 78 0.30 8.75 -6.23
C ARG A 78 1.37 7.82 -6.79
N ILE A 79 1.57 6.63 -6.23
CA ILE A 79 2.52 5.64 -6.78
C ILE A 79 2.06 5.18 -8.17
N VAL A 80 0.76 4.95 -8.34
CA VAL A 80 0.19 4.54 -9.64
C VAL A 80 0.54 5.58 -10.72
N GLY A 81 0.45 6.88 -10.39
CA GLY A 81 0.82 7.98 -11.27
C GLY A 81 2.33 8.16 -11.54
N ASP A 82 3.22 7.63 -10.70
CA ASP A 82 4.65 7.94 -10.75
C ASP A 82 5.41 7.02 -11.71
N SER A 83 5.95 7.57 -12.80
CA SER A 83 6.61 6.79 -13.87
C SER A 83 7.93 6.16 -13.45
N ARG A 84 8.51 6.62 -12.34
CA ARG A 84 9.76 6.08 -11.78
C ARG A 84 9.53 4.80 -10.98
N LEU A 85 8.31 4.58 -10.49
CA LEU A 85 7.93 3.47 -9.61
C LEU A 85 7.27 2.33 -10.39
N GLN A 86 7.87 1.94 -11.53
CA GLN A 86 7.27 0.97 -12.45
C GLN A 86 7.00 -0.38 -11.77
N SER A 87 7.88 -0.83 -10.88
CA SER A 87 7.75 -2.09 -10.16
C SER A 87 6.60 -2.06 -9.15
N GLU A 88 6.39 -0.92 -8.48
CA GLU A 88 5.40 -0.76 -7.41
C GLU A 88 4.01 -0.38 -7.93
N ARG A 89 3.91 0.07 -9.18
CA ARG A 89 2.63 0.41 -9.83
C ARG A 89 1.60 -0.71 -9.80
N PHE A 90 2.02 -1.95 -10.10
CA PHE A 90 1.11 -3.10 -10.11
C PHE A 90 0.58 -3.37 -8.71
N SER A 91 1.48 -3.43 -7.72
CA SER A 91 1.11 -3.61 -6.32
C SER A 91 0.22 -2.47 -5.83
N ALA A 92 0.46 -1.23 -6.28
CA ALA A 92 -0.32 -0.06 -5.88
C ALA A 92 -1.72 -0.07 -6.50
N LEU A 93 -1.85 -0.51 -7.76
CA LEU A 93 -3.15 -0.76 -8.38
C LEU A 93 -3.93 -1.83 -7.62
N HIS A 94 -3.29 -2.95 -7.27
CA HIS A 94 -3.90 -4.00 -6.46
C HIS A 94 -4.30 -3.49 -5.06
N ALA A 95 -3.44 -2.68 -4.43
CA ALA A 95 -3.73 -2.08 -3.14
C ALA A 95 -4.95 -1.15 -3.21
N LEU A 96 -5.07 -0.31 -4.25
CA LEU A 96 -6.27 0.50 -4.49
C LEU A 96 -7.52 -0.37 -4.65
N CYS A 97 -7.43 -1.51 -5.36
CA CYS A 97 -8.57 -2.43 -5.46
C CYS A 97 -8.98 -2.99 -4.09
N ALA A 98 -8.00 -3.38 -3.28
CA ALA A 98 -8.24 -3.91 -1.93
C ALA A 98 -8.83 -2.84 -0.97
N LEU A 99 -8.57 -1.56 -1.22
CA LEU A 99 -9.12 -0.43 -0.45
C LEU A 99 -10.61 -0.17 -0.71
N GLY A 100 -11.22 -0.85 -1.70
CA GLY A 100 -12.66 -0.79 -1.99
C GLY A 100 -13.13 0.58 -2.50
N GLU A 101 -14.32 1.02 -2.09
CA GLU A 101 -14.96 2.26 -2.56
C GLU A 101 -14.09 3.52 -2.38
N SER A 102 -13.14 3.50 -1.43
CA SER A 102 -12.20 4.61 -1.22
C SER A 102 -11.25 4.82 -2.41
N ALA A 103 -11.13 3.85 -3.30
CA ALA A 103 -10.35 3.95 -4.53
C ALA A 103 -11.11 4.56 -5.71
N THR A 104 -12.44 4.72 -5.61
CA THR A 104 -13.31 5.25 -6.68
C THR A 104 -12.79 6.56 -7.30
N PRO A 105 -12.31 7.55 -6.51
CA PRO A 105 -11.80 8.80 -7.09
C PRO A 105 -10.59 8.62 -8.01
N PHE A 106 -9.88 7.50 -7.91
CA PHE A 106 -8.64 7.23 -8.65
C PHE A 106 -8.84 6.32 -9.86
N VAL A 107 -10.06 5.80 -10.07
CA VAL A 107 -10.37 4.83 -11.15
C VAL A 107 -10.04 5.39 -12.54
N ALA A 108 -10.27 6.68 -12.77
CA ALA A 108 -9.95 7.32 -14.06
C ALA A 108 -8.44 7.30 -14.35
N ASP A 109 -7.61 7.58 -13.34
CA ASP A 109 -6.15 7.53 -13.45
C ASP A 109 -5.68 6.08 -13.64
N MET A 110 -6.30 5.12 -12.94
CA MET A 110 -6.04 3.69 -13.13
C MET A 110 -6.29 3.28 -14.58
N VAL A 111 -7.47 3.57 -15.14
CA VAL A 111 -7.83 3.20 -16.53
C VAL A 111 -6.87 3.82 -17.55
N LYS A 112 -6.47 5.08 -17.37
CA LYS A 112 -5.53 5.77 -18.26
C LYS A 112 -4.14 5.12 -18.25
N LEU A 113 -3.66 4.73 -17.08
CA LEU A 113 -2.35 4.06 -16.93
C LEU A 113 -2.37 2.63 -17.49
N LEU A 114 -3.47 1.91 -17.28
CA LEU A 114 -3.69 0.57 -17.81
C LEU A 114 -3.84 0.53 -19.34
N GLY A 115 -4.24 1.65 -19.95
CA GLY A 115 -4.23 1.82 -21.41
C GLY A 115 -2.82 1.73 -22.02
N HIS A 116 -1.78 2.01 -21.24
CA HIS A 116 -0.38 1.96 -21.68
C HIS A 116 0.37 0.69 -21.28
N VAL A 117 -0.17 -0.13 -20.36
CA VAL A 117 0.59 -1.26 -19.77
C VAL A 117 -0.25 -2.54 -19.83
N ASP A 118 0.26 -3.52 -20.60
CA ASP A 118 -0.09 -4.95 -20.75
C ASP A 118 -1.51 -5.46 -20.41
N SER A 119 -1.98 -6.42 -21.20
CA SER A 119 -3.37 -6.93 -21.18
C SER A 119 -3.86 -7.50 -19.83
N ARG A 120 -2.96 -8.02 -19.00
CA ARG A 120 -3.23 -8.52 -17.64
C ARG A 120 -3.68 -7.42 -16.66
N HIS A 121 -3.34 -6.17 -16.93
CA HIS A 121 -3.54 -5.08 -15.99
C HIS A 121 -4.95 -4.45 -16.11
N ARG A 122 -5.61 -4.57 -17.27
CA ARG A 122 -6.97 -4.04 -17.49
C ARG A 122 -8.04 -4.73 -16.64
N GLU A 123 -7.81 -5.99 -16.27
CA GLU A 123 -8.77 -6.77 -15.48
C GLU A 123 -8.85 -6.28 -14.03
N VAL A 124 -7.74 -5.81 -13.48
CA VAL A 124 -7.64 -5.34 -12.09
C VAL A 124 -8.48 -4.07 -11.86
N ALA A 125 -8.45 -3.10 -12.78
CA ALA A 125 -9.32 -1.91 -12.66
C ALA A 125 -10.80 -2.19 -12.91
N ARG A 126 -11.14 -3.25 -13.66
CA ARG A 126 -12.54 -3.62 -13.89
C ARG A 126 -13.22 -4.18 -12.64
N GLN A 127 -12.46 -4.75 -11.70
CA GLN A 127 -13.01 -5.24 -10.44
C GLN A 127 -13.41 -4.12 -9.46
N VAL A 128 -12.98 -2.88 -9.72
CA VAL A 128 -13.29 -1.69 -8.90
C VAL A 128 -14.46 -0.88 -9.48
N LEU A 129 -14.84 -1.13 -10.73
CA LEU A 129 -16.01 -0.53 -11.41
C LEU A 129 -17.28 -1.32 -11.12
#